data_AF-U1KSU2-F1
#
_entry.id   AF-U1KSU2-F1
#
_cell.length_a   1.000
_cell.length_b   1.000
_cell.length_c   1.000
_cell.angle_alpha   90.00
_cell.angle_beta   90.00
_cell.angle_gamma   90.00
#
_symmetry.space_group_name_H-M   'P 1'
#
loop_
_entity.id
_entity.type
_entity.pdbx_description
1 polymer ?
#
loop_
_entity_poly.entity_id
_entity_poly.type
_entity_poly.pdbx_seq_one_letter_code
_entity_poly.pdbx_strand_id
1 'polypeptide(L)'
;KSEQQQAVLCLHRIRERLLSTRTACINQTRSLLLEFGFHIPKAYSVFKKHIHELLSQDVQPVIRLMLLEVQQELENYDKKIKL
;
A
#
# COMPACT_ATOMS: atom_id res chain seq x y z
N LYS A 1 15.72 -11.83 -29.65
CA LYS A 1 15.50 -11.06 -28.41
C LYS A 1 16.76 -10.27 -28.14
N SER A 2 16.72 -8.95 -28.17
CA SER A 2 17.90 -8.13 -27.85
C SER A 2 18.07 -7.95 -26.34
N GLU A 3 19.28 -7.62 -25.90
CA GLU A 3 19.58 -7.30 -24.49
C GLU A 3 18.72 -6.14 -23.98
N GLN A 4 18.48 -5.10 -24.81
CA GLN A 4 17.61 -3.99 -24.45
C GLN A 4 16.15 -4.45 -24.20
N GLN A 5 15.63 -5.36 -25.02
CA GLN A 5 14.29 -5.94 -24.82
C GLN A 5 14.22 -6.75 -23.52
N GLN A 6 15.28 -7.47 -23.15
CA GLN A 6 15.33 -8.20 -21.88
C GLN A 6 15.39 -7.25 -20.67
N ALA A 7 16.17 -6.17 -20.76
CA ALA A 7 16.25 -5.16 -19.71
C ALA A 7 14.88 -4.51 -19.43
N VAL A 8 14.15 -4.12 -20.47
CA VAL A 8 12.79 -3.57 -20.35
C VAL A 8 11.83 -4.57 -19.69
N LEU A 9 11.88 -5.85 -20.08
CA LEU A 9 11.05 -6.89 -19.45
C LEU A 9 11.39 -7.10 -17.97
N CYS A 10 12.67 -7.01 -17.58
CA CYS A 10 13.08 -7.07 -16.18
C CYS A 10 12.48 -5.92 -15.36
N LEU A 11 12.51 -4.69 -15.88
CA LEU A 11 11.89 -3.52 -15.24
C LEU A 11 10.37 -3.71 -15.07
N HIS A 12 9.67 -4.18 -16.11
CA HIS A 12 8.24 -4.48 -16.01
C HIS A 12 7.94 -5.51 -14.92
N ARG A 13 8.71 -6.60 -14.83
CA ARG A 13 8.53 -7.63 -13.78
C ARG A 13 8.73 -7.06 -12.38
N ILE A 14 9.72 -6.21 -12.19
CA ILE A 14 9.96 -5.54 -10.90
C ILE A 14 8.76 -4.66 -10.54
N ARG A 15 8.26 -3.88 -11.51
CA ARG A 15 7.09 -3.02 -11.32
C ARG A 15 5.82 -3.82 -10.98
N GLU A 16 5.55 -4.90 -11.70
CA GLU A 16 4.41 -5.79 -11.45
C GLU A 16 4.50 -6.41 -10.04
N ARG A 17 5.69 -6.86 -9.63
CA ARG A 17 5.90 -7.36 -8.26
C ARG A 17 5.57 -6.28 -7.22
N LEU A 18 6.04 -5.06 -7.41
CA LEU A 18 5.76 -3.94 -6.49
C LEU A 18 4.26 -3.61 -6.43
N LEU A 19 3.57 -3.61 -7.56
CA LEU A 19 2.12 -3.41 -7.63
C LEU A 19 1.35 -4.50 -6.86
N SER A 20 1.76 -5.76 -7.04
CA SER A 20 1.20 -6.90 -6.33
C SER A 20 1.42 -6.79 -4.81
N THR A 21 2.65 -6.50 -4.38
CA THR A 21 2.99 -6.33 -2.96
C THR A 21 2.21 -5.18 -2.32
N ARG A 22 2.09 -4.03 -3.00
CA ARG A 22 1.29 -2.89 -2.50
C ARG A 22 -0.18 -3.30 -2.32
N THR A 23 -0.73 -4.04 -3.27
CA THR A 23 -2.12 -4.52 -3.21
C THR A 23 -2.32 -5.49 -2.05
N ALA A 24 -1.35 -6.39 -1.80
CA ALA A 24 -1.38 -7.30 -0.66
C ALA A 24 -1.33 -6.55 0.68
N CYS A 25 -0.44 -5.56 0.83
CA CYS A 25 -0.34 -4.70 2.02
C CYS A 25 -1.67 -3.99 2.32
N ILE A 26 -2.30 -3.41 1.28
CA ILE A 26 -3.62 -2.78 1.41
C ILE A 26 -4.66 -3.79 1.89
N ASN A 27 -4.74 -4.97 1.28
CA ASN A 27 -5.73 -5.97 1.63
C ASN A 27 -5.54 -6.51 3.05
N GLN A 28 -4.31 -6.77 3.48
CA GLN A 28 -4.01 -7.20 4.84
C GLN A 28 -4.41 -6.14 5.86
N THR A 29 -4.02 -4.89 5.63
CA THR A 29 -4.37 -3.77 6.52
C THR A 29 -5.88 -3.58 6.61
N ARG A 30 -6.61 -3.71 5.49
CA ARG A 30 -8.07 -3.64 5.48
C ARG A 30 -8.72 -4.73 6.32
N SER A 31 -8.22 -5.96 6.23
CA SER A 31 -8.74 -7.07 7.05
C SER A 31 -8.52 -6.82 8.53
N LEU A 32 -7.33 -6.35 8.92
CA LEU A 32 -7.03 -6.00 10.31
C LEU A 32 -7.94 -4.87 10.81
N LEU A 33 -8.07 -3.79 10.03
CA LEU A 33 -8.92 -2.65 10.39
C LEU A 33 -10.41 -3.04 10.50
N LEU A 34 -10.87 -4.01 9.71
CA LEU A 34 -12.22 -4.55 9.80
C LEU A 34 -12.48 -5.24 11.14
N GLU A 35 -11.49 -5.96 11.69
CA GLU A 35 -11.60 -6.59 13.02
C GLU A 35 -11.81 -5.55 14.14
N PHE A 36 -11.34 -4.31 13.93
CA PHE A 36 -11.57 -3.17 14.82
C PHE A 36 -12.81 -2.33 14.45
N GLY A 37 -13.62 -2.79 13.49
CA GLY A 37 -14.86 -2.11 13.07
C GLY A 37 -14.69 -1.01 12.01
N PHE A 38 -13.49 -0.83 11.45
CA PHE A 38 -13.24 0.17 10.41
C PHE A 38 -13.46 -0.41 9.02
N HIS A 39 -14.56 0.00 8.37
CA HIS A 39 -14.87 -0.38 7.00
C HIS A 39 -14.24 0.59 6.00
N ILE A 40 -13.29 0.11 5.19
CA ILE A 40 -12.64 0.93 4.15
C ILE A 40 -13.07 0.44 2.75
N PRO A 41 -13.30 1.30 1.74
CA PRO A 41 -13.55 0.90 0.34
C PRO A 41 -12.30 0.43 -0.42
N LYS A 42 -12.47 -0.47 -1.42
CA LYS A 42 -11.35 -1.20 -2.09
C LYS A 42 -10.36 -0.32 -2.87
N ALA A 43 -10.73 0.88 -3.28
CA ALA A 43 -9.89 1.72 -4.14
C ALA A 43 -8.65 2.25 -3.40
N TYR A 44 -7.48 2.21 -4.04
CA TYR A 44 -6.21 2.64 -3.43
C TYR A 44 -6.23 4.10 -2.95
N SER A 45 -6.69 5.03 -3.80
CA SER A 45 -6.79 6.45 -3.45
C SER A 45 -7.68 6.67 -2.22
N VAL A 46 -8.79 5.92 -2.14
CA VAL A 46 -9.72 5.97 -1.01
C VAL A 46 -9.09 5.39 0.25
N PHE A 47 -8.37 4.26 0.13
CA PHE A 47 -7.63 3.65 1.24
C PHE A 47 -6.58 4.60 1.82
N LYS A 48 -5.78 5.23 0.96
CA LYS A 48 -4.76 6.21 1.38
C LYS A 48 -5.41 7.38 2.12
N LYS A 49 -6.53 7.90 1.62
CA LYS A 49 -7.29 8.96 2.31
C LYS A 49 -7.79 8.51 3.68
N HIS A 50 -8.38 7.32 3.78
CA HIS A 50 -8.90 6.79 5.05
C HIS A 50 -7.80 6.60 6.10
N ILE A 51 -6.59 6.17 5.71
CA ILE A 51 -5.46 6.10 6.66
C ILE A 51 -5.19 7.47 7.28
N HIS A 52 -5.14 8.54 6.47
CA HIS A 52 -4.88 9.89 6.97
C HIS A 52 -6.02 10.39 7.87
N GLU A 53 -7.28 10.08 7.51
CA GLU A 53 -8.46 10.41 8.33
C GLU A 53 -8.42 9.69 9.69
N LEU A 54 -8.11 8.39 9.71
CA LEU A 54 -7.99 7.60 10.95
C LEU A 54 -6.84 8.09 11.83
N LEU A 55 -5.70 8.46 11.23
CA LEU A 55 -4.58 9.05 11.96
C LEU A 55 -4.93 10.40 12.60
N SER A 56 -5.96 11.10 12.11
CA SER A 56 -6.43 12.36 12.69
C SER A 56 -7.47 12.16 13.79
N GLN A 57 -7.97 10.94 14.00
CA GLN A 57 -8.94 10.58 15.03
C GLN A 57 -8.26 10.06 16.29
N ASP A 58 -9.03 9.91 17.37
CA ASP A 58 -8.60 9.18 18.55
C ASP A 58 -8.80 7.67 18.32
N VAL A 59 -7.70 6.98 18.06
CA VAL A 59 -7.64 5.53 17.84
C VAL A 59 -6.66 4.92 18.84
N GLN A 60 -6.85 3.64 19.16
CA GLN A 60 -5.94 2.94 20.07
C GLN A 60 -4.48 3.09 19.62
N PRO A 61 -3.52 3.30 20.54
CA PRO A 61 -2.12 3.55 20.20
C PRO A 61 -1.51 2.52 19.26
N VAL A 62 -1.85 1.23 19.44
CA VAL A 62 -1.35 0.15 18.58
C VAL A 62 -1.85 0.28 17.12
N ILE A 63 -3.11 0.70 16.93
CA ILE A 63 -3.69 0.92 15.61
C ILE A 63 -3.02 2.13 14.95
N ARG A 64 -2.77 3.19 15.71
CA ARG A 64 -2.02 4.36 15.23
C ARG A 64 -0.63 4.00 14.73
N LEU A 65 0.11 3.19 15.48
CA LEU A 65 1.45 2.73 15.07
C LEU A 65 1.40 1.93 13.77
N MET A 66 0.47 0.96 13.67
CA MET A 66 0.25 0.19 12.45
C MET A 66 -0.10 1.09 11.26
N LEU A 67 -0.98 2.08 11.43
CA LEU A 67 -1.37 3.00 10.37
C LEU A 67 -0.20 3.86 9.87
N LEU A 68 0.68 4.32 10.76
CA LEU A 68 1.89 5.06 10.39
C LEU A 68 2.87 4.19 9.59
N GLU A 69 3.07 2.95 10.00
CA GLU A 69 3.92 1.99 9.28
C GLU A 69 3.38 1.72 7.86
N VAL A 70 2.08 1.43 7.74
CA VAL A 70 1.43 1.21 6.45
C VAL A 70 1.50 2.46 5.57
N GLN A 71 1.29 3.66 6.13
CA GLN A 71 1.43 4.91 5.39
C GLN A 71 2.84 5.03 4.78
N GLN A 72 3.88 4.74 5.58
CA GLN A 72 5.26 4.79 5.11
C GLN A 72 5.57 3.74 4.05
N GLU A 73 5.06 2.51 4.20
CA GLU A 73 5.19 1.46 3.19
C GLU A 73 4.55 1.86 1.86
N LEU A 74 3.33 2.41 1.89
CA LEU A 74 2.62 2.84 0.69
C LEU A 74 3.38 3.92 -0.08
N GLU A 75 3.95 4.88 0.63
CA GLU A 75 4.81 5.90 0.01
C GLU A 75 6.04 5.30 -0.65
N ASN A 76 6.66 4.30 -0.01
CA ASN A 76 7.81 3.60 -0.56
C ASN A 76 7.45 2.81 -1.81
N TYR A 77 6.30 2.12 -1.83
CA TYR A 77 5.80 1.47 -3.04
C TYR A 77 5.53 2.48 -4.16
N ASP A 78 4.83 3.59 -3.86
CA ASP A 78 4.51 4.63 -4.84
C ASP A 78 5.78 5.23 -5.47
N LYS A 79 6.81 5.50 -4.67
CA LYS A 79 8.12 5.96 -5.15
C LYS A 79 8.75 4.94 -6.09
N LYS A 80 8.83 3.66 -5.69
CA LYS A 80 9.46 2.59 -6.48
C LYS A 80 8.69 2.23 -7.76
N ILE A 81 7.37 2.38 -7.77
CA ILE A 81 6.52 2.12 -8.95
C ILE A 81 6.61 3.26 -9.96
N LYS A 82 6.90 4.49 -9.54
CA LYS A 82 7.05 5.64 -10.46
C LYS A 82 8.41 5.67 -11.17
N LEU A 83 9.41 4.94 -10.67
CA LEU A 83 10.66 4.66 -11.36
C LEU A 83 10.42 3.76 -12.58
#